data_AF-A0A5C5XE63-F1
#
_entry.id   AF-A0A5C5XE63-F1
#
_cell.length_a   1.000
_cell.length_b   1.000
_cell.length_c   1.000
_cell.angle_alpha   90.00
_cell.angle_beta   90.00
_cell.angle_gamma   90.00
#
_symmetry.space_group_name_H-M   'P 1'
#
loop_
_entity.id
_entity.type
_entity.pdbx_description
1 polymer ?
#
loop_
_entity_poly.entity_id
_entity_poly.type
_entity_poly.pdbx_seq_one_letter_code
_entity_poly.pdbx_strand_id
1 'polypeptide(L)' 'MRLRHGSYDISFDVEIDATAINTGDLLVVISSSEEPNQLNAFAKRAGAFVATIVLLTAKPDSTIGSLTDVIY' A
#
# COMPACT_ATOMS: atom_id res chain seq x y z
N MET A 1 -13.57 9.47 6.82
CA MET A 1 -13.31 9.25 5.38
C MET A 1 -13.25 10.56 4.61
N ARG A 2 -12.11 11.26 4.65
CA ARG A 2 -11.94 12.53 3.94
C ARG A 2 -11.78 12.33 2.43
N LEU A 3 -11.14 11.25 2.01
CA LEU A 3 -10.94 10.91 0.60
C LEU A 3 -12.28 10.60 -0.11
N ARG A 4 -13.17 9.82 0.51
CA ARG A 4 -14.52 9.61 -0.04
C ARG A 4 -15.31 10.92 -0.17
N HIS A 5 -15.18 11.85 0.79
CA HIS A 5 -15.80 13.18 0.67
C HIS A 5 -15.19 14.01 -0.47
N GLY A 6 -13.95 13.71 -0.89
CA GLY A 6 -13.31 14.26 -2.07
C GLY A 6 -13.68 13.55 -3.37
N SER A 7 -14.66 12.64 -3.36
CA SER A 7 -15.09 11.84 -4.52
C SER A 7 -14.03 10.87 -5.06
N TYR A 8 -13.04 10.49 -4.25
CA TYR A 8 -12.14 9.38 -4.60
C TYR A 8 -12.81 8.04 -4.35
N ASP A 9 -12.61 7.10 -5.28
CA ASP A 9 -12.94 5.70 -5.05
C ASP A 9 -11.92 5.11 -4.09
N ILE A 10 -12.41 4.61 -2.96
CA ILE A 10 -11.56 4.12 -1.88
C ILE A 10 -12.06 2.79 -1.34
N SER A 11 -11.15 1.84 -1.33
CA SER A 11 -11.25 0.61 -0.54
C SER A 11 -10.34 0.75 0.68
N PHE A 12 -10.84 0.40 1.86
CA PHE A 12 -10.03 0.35 3.08
C PHE A 12 -10.11 -1.06 3.61
N ASP A 13 -8.97 -1.75 3.63
CA ASP A 13 -8.92 -3.11 4.12
C ASP A 13 -7.99 -3.19 5.33
N VAL A 14 -8.51 -3.81 6.40
CA VAL A 14 -7.75 -4.07 7.62
C VAL A 14 -7.07 -5.44 7.52
N GLU A 15 -7.60 -6.33 6.68
CA GLU A 15 -7.05 -7.65 6.38
C GLU A 15 -6.89 -7.77 4.88
N ILE A 16 -5.65 -7.64 4.42
CA ILE A 16 -5.35 -7.53 3.00
C ILE A 16 -5.90 -8.74 2.20
N ASP A 17 -6.99 -8.53 1.46
CA ASP A 17 -7.41 -9.45 0.42
C ASP A 17 -6.97 -8.94 -0.97
N ALA A 18 -6.30 -9.79 -1.74
CA ALA A 18 -5.59 -9.39 -2.95
C ALA A 18 -6.49 -9.00 -4.11
N THR A 19 -7.80 -9.21 -3.96
CA THR A 19 -8.82 -9.09 -4.99
C THR A 19 -9.23 -7.64 -5.29
N ALA A 20 -8.73 -6.66 -4.53
CA ALA A 20 -9.19 -5.27 -4.58
C ALA A 20 -8.32 -4.30 -5.41
N ILE A 21 -7.18 -4.74 -5.98
CA ILE A 21 -6.25 -3.84 -6.66
C ILE A 21 -6.14 -4.11 -8.16
N ASN A 22 -6.27 -3.06 -8.97
CA ASN A 22 -6.18 -3.08 -10.42
C ASN A 22 -5.02 -2.21 -10.93
N THR A 23 -4.71 -2.36 -12.21
CA THR A 23 -3.74 -1.50 -12.89
C THR A 23 -4.18 -0.04 -12.89
N GLY A 24 -3.26 0.84 -12.48
CA GLY A 24 -3.50 2.28 -12.36
C GLY A 24 -4.01 2.71 -10.98
N ASP A 25 -4.28 1.77 -10.07
CA ASP A 25 -4.66 2.09 -8.70
C ASP A 25 -3.47 2.59 -7.87
N LEU A 26 -3.77 3.32 -6.81
CA LEU A 26 -2.82 3.77 -5.80
C LEU A 26 -2.99 2.95 -4.53
N LEU A 27 -1.93 2.24 -4.14
CA LEU A 27 -1.84 1.61 -2.83
C LEU A 27 -1.11 2.53 -1.86
N VAL A 28 -1.79 2.96 -0.80
CA VAL A 28 -1.17 3.71 0.31
C VAL A 28 -0.98 2.77 1.50
N VAL A 29 0.27 2.55 1.88
CA VAL A 29 0.67 1.75 3.04
C VAL A 29 1.09 2.69 4.16
N ILE A 30 0.55 2.50 5.36
CA ILE A 30 0.96 3.23 6.56
C ILE A 30 1.53 2.20 7.54
N SER A 31 2.83 2.27 7.81
CA SER A 31 3.53 1.29 8.66
C SER A 31 4.50 1.99 9.59
N SER A 32 4.56 1.58 10.86
CA SER A 32 5.37 2.27 11.87
C SER A 32 6.68 1.57 12.24
N SER A 33 6.85 0.23 12.15
CA SER A 33 8.20 -0.37 12.32
C SER A 33 8.43 -1.88 12.24
N GLU A 34 7.46 -2.78 12.18
CA GLU A 34 7.71 -4.21 11.92
C GLU A 34 6.56 -4.75 11.07
N GLU A 35 6.86 -5.04 9.80
CA GLU A 35 5.81 -5.39 8.84
C GLU A 35 5.44 -6.87 8.94
N PRO A 36 4.13 -7.20 9.03
CA PRO A 36 3.71 -8.58 8.88
C PRO A 36 4.06 -9.09 7.47
N ASN A 37 4.47 -10.35 7.38
CA ASN A 37 4.81 -11.02 6.11
C ASN A 37 3.73 -10.86 5.03
N GLN A 38 2.46 -10.74 5.43
CA GLN A 38 1.33 -10.54 4.54
C GLN A 38 1.38 -9.19 3.79
N LEU A 39 1.81 -8.11 4.46
CA LEU A 39 1.92 -6.78 3.84
C LEU A 39 3.01 -6.76 2.76
N ASN A 40 4.16 -7.38 3.03
CA ASN A 40 5.22 -7.55 2.06
C ASN A 40 4.76 -8.39 0.85
N ALA A 41 4.02 -9.47 1.10
CA ALA A 41 3.45 -10.30 0.03
C ALA A 41 2.38 -9.57 -0.79
N PHE A 42 1.68 -8.61 -0.18
CA PHE A 42 0.72 -7.79 -0.89
C PHE A 42 1.37 -6.72 -1.75
N ALA A 43 2.32 -5.95 -1.21
CA ALA A 43 3.04 -4.95 -1.99
C ALA A 43 3.74 -5.56 -3.22
N LYS A 44 4.34 -6.75 -3.07
CA LYS A 44 4.88 -7.51 -4.21
C LYS A 44 3.83 -7.84 -5.28
N ARG A 45 2.62 -8.23 -4.87
CA ARG A 45 1.52 -8.51 -5.80
C ARG A 45 0.97 -7.23 -6.43
N ALA A 46 0.78 -6.18 -5.65
CA ALA A 46 0.35 -4.86 -6.12
C ALA A 46 1.28 -4.30 -7.20
N GLY A 47 2.61 -4.40 -7.00
CA GLY A 47 3.59 -4.00 -8.00
C GLY A 47 3.48 -4.82 -9.30
N ALA A 48 3.11 -6.10 -9.21
CA ALA A 48 2.86 -6.93 -10.40
C ALA A 48 1.62 -6.47 -11.20
N PHE A 49 0.66 -5.81 -10.56
CA PHE A 49 -0.52 -5.23 -11.21
C PHE A 49 -0.29 -3.80 -11.74
N VAL A 50 0.94 -3.26 -11.66
CA VAL A 50 1.25 -1.87 -12.07
C VAL A 50 0.46 -0.84 -11.27
N ALA A 51 0.19 -1.13 -10.00
CA ALA A 51 -0.29 -0.14 -9.05
C ALA A 51 0.90 0.68 -8.54
N THR A 52 0.69 1.98 -8.30
CA THR A 52 1.68 2.81 -7.61
C THR A 52 1.60 2.54 -6.11
N ILE A 53 2.74 2.31 -5.46
CA ILE A 53 2.80 2.01 -4.02
C ILE A 53 3.48 3.16 -3.29
N VAL A 54 2.72 3.81 -2.40
CA VAL A 54 3.19 4.88 -1.51
C VAL A 54 3.29 4.36 -0.08
N LEU A 55 4.44 4.57 0.56
CA LEU A 55 4.67 4.24 1.96
C LEU A 55 4.71 5.51 2.81
N LEU A 56 3.92 5.55 3.88
CA LEU A 56 4.06 6.51 4.98
C LEU A 56 4.68 5.77 6.17
N THR A 57 5.93 6.10 6.52
CA THR A 57 6.69 5.36 7.55
C THR A 57 7.63 6.23 8.37
N ALA A 58 7.89 5.80 9.61
CA ALA A 58 8.97 6.34 10.42
C ALA A 58 10.32 5.65 10.15
N LYS A 59 10.34 4.56 9.39
CA LYS A 59 11.52 3.74 9.07
C LYS A 59 11.60 3.48 7.56
N PRO A 60 12.27 4.34 6.77
CA PRO A 60 12.33 4.19 5.31
C PRO A 60 13.12 2.96 4.87
N ASP A 61 14.12 2.54 5.64
CA ASP A 61 14.99 1.39 5.34
C ASP A 61 14.37 0.03 5.72
N SER A 62 13.04 -0.05 5.84
CA SER A 62 12.34 -1.30 6.18
C SER A 62 12.17 -2.21 4.96
N THR A 63 11.67 -3.43 5.19
CA THR A 63 11.47 -4.39 4.10
C THR A 63 10.40 -3.88 3.12
N ILE A 64 9.30 -3.30 3.61
CA ILE A 64 8.27 -2.72 2.75
C ILE A 64 8.79 -1.49 1.99
N GLY A 65 9.70 -0.70 2.59
CA GLY A 65 10.33 0.44 1.91
C GLY A 65 11.02 0.04 0.61
N SER A 66 11.69 -1.12 0.59
CA SER A 66 12.31 -1.67 -0.62
C SER A 66 11.31 -2.14 -1.69
N LEU A 67 10.02 -2.23 -1.35
CA LEU A 67 8.93 -2.69 -2.21
C LEU A 67 8.00 -1.55 -2.65
N THR A 68 8.34 -0.30 -2.32
CA THR A 68 7.49 0.88 -2.58
C THR A 68 8.13 1.86 -3.55
N ASP A 69 7.31 2.55 -4.34
CA ASP A 69 7.78 3.50 -5.35
C ASP A 69 8.14 4.86 -4.74
N VAL A 70 7.39 5.27 -3.72
CA VAL A 70 7.57 6.57 -3.05
C VAL A 70 7.41 6.40 -1.53
N ILE A 71 8.32 7.00 -0.77
CA ILE A 71 8.35 6.94 0.70
C ILE A 71 8.22 8.36 1.28
N TYR A 72 7.38 8.52 2.30
CA TYR A 72 7.21 9.73 3.11
C TYR A 72 7.33 9.42 4.61
#